data_AF-A0A950TNC7-F1
#
_entry.id   AF-A0A950TNC7-F1
#
_cell.length_a   1.000
_cell.length_b   1.000
_cell.length_c   1.000
_cell.angle_alpha   90.00
_cell.angle_beta   90.00
_cell.angle_gamma   90.00
#
_symmetry.space_group_name_H-M   'P 1'
#
loop_
_entity.id
_entity.type
_entity.pdbx_description
1 polymer ?
#
loop_
_entity_poly.entity_id
_entity_poly.type
_entity_poly.pdbx_seq_one_letter_code
_entity_poly.pdbx_strand_id
1 'polypeptide(L)'
;MILGLLLFIDWSQFRPENIFGKQILERTPAGLTILYIVGVGILLVFLGLTFLDRFRRPRFIAERDLPREVKKRLTVSAANRSLRAWQFLFYALAITTLAFQVYWIYYADDYNEKFAALSSRDLRQRRTSAANLRGWMLDRTGKLGASLAYYRIGKDGKIERYFPLEKEMAHLLGTERGTPGLERTLYKKNADPMPEAWQVLFSYRKPEPEQKDVRTTIDRDLQTYVAQQLQGKKGAIVV
;
A
#
# COMPACT_ATOMS: atom_id res chain seq x y z
N MET A 1 -27.08 -40.47 -7.36
CA MET A 1 -27.82 -39.82 -6.25
C MET A 1 -27.11 -38.56 -5.73
N ILE A 2 -25.79 -38.57 -5.49
CA ILE A 2 -25.04 -37.40 -4.96
C ILE A 2 -24.97 -36.23 -5.97
N LEU A 3 -24.84 -36.50 -7.28
CA LEU A 3 -24.84 -35.43 -8.30
C LEU A 3 -26.17 -34.66 -8.42
N GLY A 4 -27.30 -35.30 -8.11
CA GLY A 4 -28.63 -34.66 -8.16
C GLY A 4 -28.87 -33.68 -7.01
N LEU A 5 -28.23 -33.91 -5.85
CA LEU A 5 -28.27 -32.99 -4.71
C LEU A 5 -27.53 -31.68 -4.99
N LEU A 6 -26.51 -31.69 -5.85
CA LEU A 6 -25.76 -30.49 -6.25
C LEU A 6 -26.57 -29.54 -7.14
N LEU A 7 -27.64 -30.02 -7.80
CA LEU A 7 -28.51 -29.20 -8.64
C LEU A 7 -29.53 -28.37 -7.83
N PHE A 8 -29.86 -28.80 -6.61
CA PHE A 8 -30.72 -28.04 -5.69
C PHE A 8 -29.95 -26.99 -4.87
N ILE A 9 -28.62 -27.03 -4.93
CA ILE A 9 -27.77 -26.02 -4.31
C ILE A 9 -27.73 -24.81 -5.23
N ASP A 10 -28.25 -23.68 -4.75
CA ASP A 10 -28.16 -22.42 -5.46
C ASP A 10 -26.71 -21.90 -5.41
N TRP A 11 -25.91 -22.31 -6.40
CA TRP A 11 -24.51 -21.92 -6.55
C TRP A 11 -24.31 -20.41 -6.67
N SER A 12 -25.36 -19.65 -6.96
CA SER A 12 -25.30 -18.18 -6.95
C SER A 12 -25.05 -17.64 -5.54
N GLN A 13 -25.53 -18.32 -4.49
CA GLN A 13 -25.30 -17.92 -3.09
C GLN A 13 -23.85 -18.11 -2.64
N PHE A 14 -23.11 -19.03 -3.28
CA PHE A 14 -21.71 -19.30 -3.00
C PHE A 14 -20.74 -18.44 -3.82
N ARG A 15 -21.24 -17.48 -4.60
CA ARG A 15 -20.35 -16.54 -5.29
C ARG A 15 -19.57 -15.71 -4.27
N PRO A 16 -18.28 -15.44 -4.51
CA PRO A 16 -17.45 -14.62 -3.62
C PRO A 16 -18.10 -13.27 -3.30
N GLU A 17 -18.79 -12.66 -4.28
CA GLU A 17 -19.54 -11.41 -4.11
C GLU A 17 -20.61 -11.51 -3.00
N ASN A 18 -21.31 -12.64 -2.94
CA ASN A 18 -22.39 -12.87 -1.99
C ASN A 18 -21.88 -13.26 -0.59
N ILE A 19 -20.71 -13.89 -0.51
CA ILE A 19 -20.06 -14.31 0.73
C ILE A 19 -19.33 -13.14 1.40
N PHE A 20 -18.60 -12.33 0.62
CA PHE A 20 -17.69 -11.32 1.17
C PHE A 20 -18.18 -9.87 1.07
N GLY A 21 -19.14 -9.55 0.20
CA GLY A 21 -19.58 -8.15 0.10
C GLY A 21 -20.63 -7.87 -0.95
N LYS A 22 -21.90 -8.12 -0.62
CA LYS A 22 -23.06 -7.79 -1.49
C LYS A 22 -23.11 -6.32 -1.93
N GLN A 23 -22.60 -5.37 -1.12
CA GLN A 23 -22.68 -3.92 -1.35
C GLN A 23 -21.34 -3.17 -1.39
N ILE A 24 -20.22 -3.81 -0.99
CA ILE A 24 -18.91 -3.15 -0.89
C ILE A 24 -17.94 -3.90 -1.80
N LEU A 25 -17.71 -3.35 -2.99
CA LEU A 25 -16.93 -3.96 -4.08
C LEU A 25 -15.49 -4.33 -3.67
N GLU A 26 -14.96 -3.65 -2.66
CA GLU A 26 -13.59 -3.81 -2.17
C GLU A 26 -13.41 -5.03 -1.23
N ARG A 27 -14.50 -5.57 -0.65
CA ARG A 27 -14.41 -6.67 0.32
C ARG A 27 -14.20 -8.04 -0.33
N THR A 28 -14.70 -8.22 -1.54
CA THR A 28 -14.52 -9.45 -2.32
C THR A 28 -13.05 -9.76 -2.62
N PRO A 29 -12.26 -8.85 -3.21
CA PRO A 29 -10.84 -9.11 -3.45
C PRO A 29 -10.05 -9.24 -2.13
N ALA A 30 -10.41 -8.49 -1.10
CA ALA A 30 -9.79 -8.61 0.22
C ALA A 30 -10.04 -10.00 0.86
N GLY A 31 -11.28 -10.49 0.84
CA GLY A 31 -11.64 -11.81 1.36
C GLY A 31 -10.94 -12.94 0.63
N LEU A 32 -10.86 -12.89 -0.70
CA LEU A 32 -10.11 -13.87 -1.49
C LEU A 32 -8.62 -13.84 -1.18
N THR A 33 -8.06 -12.67 -0.92
CA THR A 33 -6.64 -12.51 -0.55
C THR A 33 -6.36 -13.14 0.81
N ILE A 34 -7.23 -12.93 1.80
CA ILE A 34 -7.10 -13.58 3.12
C ILE A 34 -7.17 -15.10 2.97
N LEU A 35 -8.15 -15.61 2.21
CA LEU A 35 -8.30 -17.05 1.98
C LEU A 35 -7.04 -17.64 1.33
N TYR A 36 -6.48 -16.94 0.35
CA TYR A 36 -5.22 -17.32 -0.28
C TYR A 36 -4.05 -17.33 0.71
N ILE A 37 -3.88 -16.27 1.51
CA ILE A 37 -2.80 -16.17 2.51
C ILE A 37 -2.92 -17.29 3.55
N VAL A 38 -4.13 -17.56 4.04
CA VAL A 38 -4.39 -18.65 5.00
C VAL A 38 -4.09 -20.01 4.36
N GLY A 39 -4.53 -20.24 3.12
CA GLY A 39 -4.27 -21.49 2.39
C GLY A 39 -2.78 -21.73 2.17
N VAL A 40 -2.04 -20.71 1.74
CA VAL A 40 -0.58 -20.78 1.58
C VAL A 40 0.10 -20.98 2.94
N GLY A 41 -0.36 -20.29 3.99
CA GLY A 41 0.15 -20.44 5.36
C GLY A 41 0.01 -21.87 5.86
N ILE A 42 -1.16 -22.50 5.67
CA ILE A 42 -1.40 -23.90 6.02
C ILE A 42 -0.44 -24.82 5.26
N LEU A 43 -0.27 -24.62 3.94
CA LEU A 43 0.67 -25.41 3.14
C LEU A 43 2.11 -25.28 3.64
N LEU A 44 2.56 -24.07 4.00
CA LEU A 44 3.88 -23.84 4.57
C LEU A 44 4.05 -24.51 5.94
N VAL A 45 3.02 -24.50 6.78
CA VAL A 45 3.03 -25.21 8.07
C VAL A 45 3.12 -26.72 7.85
N PHE A 46 2.34 -27.29 6.94
CA PHE A 46 2.46 -28.71 6.59
C PHE A 46 3.84 -29.05 6.04
N LEU A 47 4.41 -28.20 5.19
CA LEU A 47 5.78 -28.37 4.70
C LEU A 47 6.79 -28.33 5.86
N GLY A 48 6.63 -27.39 6.81
CA GLY A 48 7.46 -27.30 8.01
C GLY A 48 7.34 -28.51 8.93
N LEU A 49 6.13 -29.02 9.14
CA LEU A 49 5.88 -30.21 9.95
C LEU A 49 6.49 -31.46 9.30
N THR A 50 6.33 -31.63 7.98
CA THR A 50 6.97 -32.75 7.26
C THR A 50 8.50 -32.65 7.26
N PHE A 51 9.05 -31.43 7.25
CA PHE A 51 10.47 -31.19 7.44
C PHE A 51 10.93 -31.63 8.84
N LEU A 52 10.25 -31.17 9.91
CA LEU A 52 10.57 -31.52 11.30
C LEU A 52 10.41 -33.01 11.59
N ASP A 53 9.34 -33.63 11.09
CA ASP A 53 9.08 -35.07 11.23
C ASP A 53 10.22 -35.88 10.58
N ARG A 54 10.73 -35.44 9.43
CA ARG A 54 11.86 -36.08 8.74
C ARG A 54 13.17 -36.02 9.54
N PHE A 55 13.37 -35.04 10.43
CA PHE A 55 14.50 -35.04 11.38
C PHE A 55 14.33 -36.02 12.52
N ARG A 56 13.07 -36.31 12.92
CA ARG A 56 12.73 -37.19 14.03
C ARG A 56 12.56 -38.65 13.65
N ARG A 57 12.50 -38.99 12.35
CA ARG A 57 12.34 -40.38 11.90
C ARG A 57 13.47 -41.27 12.41
N PRO A 58 13.17 -42.34 13.17
CA PRO A 58 14.18 -43.30 13.61
C PRO A 58 14.79 -43.99 12.39
N ARG A 59 16.11 -44.24 12.44
CA ARG A 59 16.81 -44.99 11.40
C ARG A 59 16.20 -46.39 11.31
N PHE A 60 15.99 -46.90 10.10
CA PHE A 60 15.55 -48.27 9.89
C PHE A 60 16.49 -49.23 10.63
N ILE A 61 15.93 -50.25 11.27
CA ILE A 61 16.69 -51.22 12.10
C ILE A 61 17.79 -51.89 11.26
N ALA A 62 17.55 -52.09 9.97
CA ALA A 62 18.52 -52.63 9.01
C ALA A 62 19.77 -51.74 8.76
N GLU A 63 19.74 -50.45 9.14
CA GLU A 63 20.85 -49.49 8.92
C GLU A 63 21.66 -49.16 10.19
N ARG A 64 21.40 -49.86 11.30
CA ARG A 64 22.02 -49.56 12.61
C ARG A 64 23.49 -50.00 12.69
N ASP A 65 23.81 -51.17 12.14
CA ASP A 65 25.13 -51.82 12.29
C ASP A 65 26.02 -51.77 11.04
N LEU A 66 25.69 -50.98 10.02
CA LEU A 66 26.54 -50.84 8.84
C LEU A 66 27.77 -49.95 9.08
N PRO A 67 28.95 -50.31 8.52
CA PRO A 67 30.13 -49.45 8.49
C PRO A 67 29.82 -48.08 7.89
N ARG A 68 30.45 -47.03 8.44
CA ARG A 68 30.21 -45.62 8.04
C ARG A 68 30.44 -45.37 6.53
N GLU A 69 31.32 -46.13 5.90
CA GLU A 69 31.66 -46.04 4.48
C GLU A 69 30.53 -46.55 3.57
N VAL A 70 29.94 -47.70 3.90
CA VAL A 70 28.80 -48.29 3.18
C VAL A 70 27.55 -47.42 3.38
N LYS A 71 27.35 -46.92 4.60
CA LYS A 71 26.23 -46.04 4.96
C LYS A 71 26.20 -44.71 4.20
N LYS A 72 27.36 -44.19 3.79
CA LYS A 72 27.46 -42.97 2.97
C LYS A 72 27.16 -43.23 1.48
N ARG A 73 27.35 -44.47 1.01
CA ARG A 73 27.14 -44.87 -0.40
C ARG A 73 25.74 -45.40 -0.70
N LEU A 74 24.95 -45.71 0.32
CA LEU A 74 23.52 -46.04 0.16
C LEU A 74 22.81 -44.86 -0.54
N THR A 75 22.18 -45.13 -1.68
CA THR A 75 21.39 -44.17 -2.48
C THR A 75 20.34 -43.45 -1.63
N VAL A 76 19.75 -44.16 -0.66
CA VAL A 76 18.79 -43.63 0.32
C VAL A 76 19.43 -42.57 1.22
N SER A 77 20.69 -42.74 1.63
CA SER A 77 21.43 -41.80 2.49
C SER A 77 21.88 -40.55 1.71
N ALA A 78 22.31 -40.73 0.46
CA ALA A 78 22.62 -39.63 -0.44
C ALA A 78 21.38 -38.81 -0.82
N ALA A 79 20.27 -39.47 -1.18
CA ALA A 79 19.00 -38.82 -1.50
C ALA A 79 18.39 -38.09 -0.30
N ASN A 80 18.47 -38.67 0.90
CA ASN A 80 18.01 -37.99 2.11
C ASN A 80 18.88 -36.78 2.47
N ARG A 81 20.18 -36.80 2.18
CA ARG A 81 21.07 -35.65 2.40
C ARG A 81 20.83 -34.55 1.38
N SER A 82 20.68 -34.88 0.10
CA SER A 82 20.37 -33.90 -0.95
C SER A 82 19.01 -33.26 -0.72
N LEU A 83 17.99 -34.05 -0.35
CA LEU A 83 16.66 -33.50 -0.09
C LEU A 83 16.64 -32.57 1.12
N ARG A 84 17.42 -32.85 2.17
CA ARG A 84 17.62 -31.92 3.30
C ARG A 84 18.32 -30.62 2.86
N ALA A 85 19.35 -30.72 2.03
CA ALA A 85 20.06 -29.55 1.52
C ALA A 85 19.13 -28.65 0.68
N TRP A 86 18.32 -29.26 -0.20
CA TRP A 86 17.32 -28.55 -1.00
C TRP A 86 16.22 -27.93 -0.16
N GLN A 87 15.72 -28.63 0.87
CA GLN A 87 14.74 -28.07 1.79
C GLN A 87 15.31 -26.89 2.58
N PHE A 88 16.53 -26.99 3.09
CA PHE A 88 17.20 -25.88 3.77
C PHE A 88 17.38 -24.67 2.84
N LEU A 89 17.87 -24.91 1.62
CA LEU A 89 18.03 -23.87 0.60
C LEU A 89 16.69 -23.19 0.30
N PHE A 90 15.62 -23.97 0.14
CA PHE A 90 14.28 -23.45 -0.10
C PHE A 90 13.81 -22.54 1.04
N TYR A 91 13.95 -22.97 2.31
CA TYR A 91 13.57 -22.14 3.45
C TYR A 91 14.43 -20.87 3.55
N ALA A 92 15.74 -20.97 3.33
CA ALA A 92 16.63 -19.83 3.34
C ALA A 92 16.22 -18.79 2.27
N LEU A 93 15.94 -19.25 1.04
CA LEU A 93 15.46 -18.38 -0.04
C LEU A 93 14.10 -17.77 0.29
N ALA A 94 13.15 -18.57 0.77
CA ALA A 94 11.81 -18.10 1.14
C ALA A 94 11.87 -17.01 2.22
N ILE A 95 12.65 -17.22 3.29
CA ILE A 95 12.84 -16.25 4.36
C ILE A 95 13.52 -14.98 3.81
N THR A 96 14.54 -15.13 2.97
CA THR A 96 15.25 -13.99 2.38
C THR A 96 14.33 -13.14 1.51
N THR A 97 13.54 -13.77 0.63
CA THR A 97 12.57 -13.07 -0.21
C THR A 97 11.49 -12.39 0.62
N LEU A 98 10.96 -13.06 1.64
CA LEU A 98 9.92 -12.50 2.51
C LEU A 98 10.47 -11.31 3.32
N ALA A 99 11.66 -11.45 3.91
CA ALA A 99 12.34 -10.37 4.63
C ALA A 99 12.62 -9.16 3.72
N PHE A 100 13.05 -9.40 2.47
CA PHE A 100 13.23 -8.35 1.48
C PHE A 100 11.90 -7.62 1.21
N GLN A 101 10.80 -8.33 1.00
CA GLN A 101 9.48 -7.72 0.78
C GLN A 101 9.03 -6.90 1.99
N VAL A 102 9.16 -7.44 3.21
CA VAL A 102 8.79 -6.73 4.44
C VAL A 102 9.61 -5.46 4.62
N TYR A 103 10.91 -5.52 4.35
CA TYR A 103 11.79 -4.35 4.38
C TYR A 103 11.30 -3.25 3.43
N TRP A 104 11.01 -3.58 2.17
CA TRP A 104 10.58 -2.59 1.20
C TRP A 104 9.19 -2.03 1.44
N ILE A 105 8.29 -2.80 2.03
CA ILE A 105 6.91 -2.37 2.31
C ILE A 105 6.86 -1.48 3.55
N TYR A 106 7.56 -1.84 4.63
CA TYR A 106 7.39 -1.20 5.94
C TYR A 106 8.52 -0.28 6.35
N TYR A 107 9.74 -0.51 5.87
CA TYR A 107 10.93 0.16 6.39
C TYR A 107 11.62 1.05 5.34
N ALA A 108 11.49 0.75 4.05
CA ALA A 108 12.24 1.47 3.03
C ALA A 108 11.88 2.97 2.91
N ASP A 109 10.66 3.38 3.28
CA ASP A 109 10.29 4.81 3.25
C ASP A 109 11.05 5.62 4.32
N ASP A 110 11.33 5.02 5.49
CA ASP A 110 12.01 5.68 6.60
C ASP A 110 13.54 5.66 6.47
N TYR A 111 14.11 4.58 5.95
CA TYR A 111 15.57 4.36 5.93
C TYR A 111 16.24 4.69 4.58
N ASN A 112 15.49 4.95 3.51
CA ASN A 112 16.04 5.21 2.19
C ASN A 112 15.45 6.47 1.55
N GLU A 113 16.19 7.57 1.62
CA GLU A 113 15.77 8.88 1.08
C GLU A 113 15.44 8.83 -0.42
N LYS A 114 16.18 8.03 -1.21
CA LYS A 114 15.93 7.88 -2.65
C LYS A 114 14.60 7.17 -2.89
N PHE A 115 14.29 6.17 -2.08
CA PHE A 115 13.02 5.46 -2.18
C PHE A 115 11.85 6.36 -1.74
N ALA A 116 11.98 7.10 -0.64
CA ALA A 116 10.97 8.05 -0.19
C ALA A 116 10.66 9.15 -1.23
N ALA A 117 11.69 9.62 -1.93
CA ALA A 117 11.52 10.58 -3.02
C ALA A 117 10.72 9.96 -4.20
N LEU A 118 11.00 8.71 -4.55
CA LEU A 118 10.34 7.98 -5.64
C LEU A 118 8.94 7.51 -5.28
N SER A 119 8.71 7.06 -4.04
CA SER A 119 7.40 6.63 -3.53
C SER A 119 6.39 7.78 -3.64
N SER A 120 6.84 9.00 -3.35
CA SER A 120 6.03 10.23 -3.52
C SER A 120 5.59 10.52 -4.96
N ARG A 121 6.24 9.88 -5.95
CA ARG A 121 5.92 10.01 -7.37
C ARG A 121 5.13 8.83 -7.91
N ASP A 122 4.86 7.80 -7.09
CA ASP A 122 4.12 6.61 -7.50
C ASP A 122 2.67 6.94 -7.89
N LEU A 123 2.15 6.23 -8.89
CA LEU A 123 0.79 6.41 -9.40
C LEU A 123 -0.27 6.09 -8.34
N ARG A 124 0.04 5.19 -7.39
CA ARG A 124 -0.88 4.82 -6.32
C ARG A 124 -1.15 5.99 -5.38
N GLN A 125 -0.10 6.65 -4.87
CA GLN A 125 -0.26 7.83 -4.03
C GLN A 125 -0.97 8.96 -4.78
N ARG A 126 -0.73 9.10 -6.09
CA ARG A 126 -1.46 10.07 -6.95
C ARG A 126 -2.96 9.76 -7.03
N ARG A 127 -3.34 8.50 -7.18
CA ARG A 127 -4.76 8.12 -7.22
C ARG A 127 -5.44 8.37 -5.88
N THR A 128 -4.77 8.04 -4.76
CA THR A 128 -5.31 8.31 -3.43
C THR A 128 -5.42 9.81 -3.14
N SER A 129 -4.46 10.62 -3.57
CA SER A 129 -4.50 12.08 -3.39
C SER A 129 -5.44 12.81 -4.35
N ALA A 130 -5.81 12.18 -5.48
CA ALA A 130 -6.81 12.68 -6.41
C ALA A 130 -8.23 12.22 -6.04
N ALA A 131 -8.38 11.02 -5.46
CA ALA A 131 -9.65 10.49 -4.99
C ALA A 131 -10.17 11.23 -3.75
N ASN A 132 -9.26 11.83 -2.98
CA ASN A 132 -9.60 12.60 -1.79
C ASN A 132 -9.63 14.11 -2.09
N LEU A 133 -10.77 14.74 -1.79
CA LEU A 133 -10.90 16.18 -1.86
C LEU A 133 -10.17 16.83 -0.69
N ARG A 134 -9.29 17.78 -1.02
CA ARG A 134 -8.57 18.61 -0.04
C ARG A 134 -9.42 19.77 0.45
N GLY A 135 -9.19 20.18 1.69
CA GLY A 135 -9.81 21.38 2.27
C GLY A 135 -9.47 22.65 1.48
N TRP A 136 -10.21 23.71 1.73
CA TRP A 136 -9.95 25.01 1.14
C TRP A 136 -8.71 25.63 1.78
N MET A 137 -7.85 26.22 0.95
CA MET A 137 -6.77 27.06 1.45
C MET A 137 -7.29 28.50 1.52
N LEU A 138 -7.27 29.08 2.70
CA LEU A 138 -7.76 30.43 2.96
C LEU A 138 -6.60 31.37 3.26
N ASP A 139 -6.77 32.62 2.83
CA ASP A 139 -5.96 33.76 3.23
C ASP A 139 -5.95 33.94 4.77
N ARG A 140 -4.99 34.71 5.29
CA ARG A 140 -4.97 35.23 6.68
C ARG A 140 -6.31 35.77 7.18
N THR A 141 -7.23 36.21 6.33
CA THR A 141 -8.57 36.66 6.77
C THR A 141 -9.52 35.51 7.11
N GLY A 142 -9.29 34.30 6.59
CA GLY A 142 -10.15 33.14 6.79
C GLY A 142 -11.51 33.23 6.08
N LYS A 143 -11.71 34.18 5.16
CA LYS A 143 -12.97 34.34 4.42
C LYS A 143 -12.98 33.48 3.16
N LEU A 144 -14.13 32.88 2.86
CA LEU A 144 -14.34 32.05 1.65
C LEU A 144 -14.08 32.82 0.35
N GLY A 145 -14.43 34.10 0.29
CA GLY A 145 -14.17 34.96 -0.88
C GLY A 145 -12.69 35.29 -1.10
N ALA A 146 -11.83 35.04 -0.12
CA ALA A 146 -10.38 35.20 -0.16
C ALA A 146 -9.66 33.83 -0.16
N SER A 147 -10.29 32.79 -0.70
CA SER A 147 -9.65 31.49 -0.86
C SER A 147 -8.45 31.57 -1.81
N LEU A 148 -7.34 30.94 -1.42
CA LEU A 148 -6.13 30.77 -2.22
C LEU A 148 -6.17 29.46 -3.04
N ALA A 149 -6.94 28.46 -2.58
CA ALA A 149 -7.19 27.24 -3.33
C ALA A 149 -8.53 26.60 -2.92
N TYR A 150 -9.33 26.17 -3.89
CA TYR A 150 -10.62 25.51 -3.64
C TYR A 150 -11.01 24.59 -4.81
N TYR A 151 -12.02 23.74 -4.61
CA TYR A 151 -12.54 22.89 -5.69
C TYR A 151 -13.74 23.55 -6.37
N ARG A 152 -13.78 23.47 -7.70
CA ARG A 152 -14.94 23.87 -8.50
C ARG A 152 -15.28 22.82 -9.53
N ILE A 153 -16.53 22.82 -9.97
CA ILE A 153 -16.98 21.99 -11.09
C ILE A 153 -16.59 22.71 -12.38
N GLY A 154 -15.74 22.06 -13.19
CA GLY A 154 -15.34 22.53 -14.51
C GLY A 154 -16.46 22.38 -15.55
N LYS A 155 -16.23 22.89 -16.77
CA LYS A 155 -17.22 22.84 -17.87
C LYS A 155 -17.63 21.41 -18.25
N ASP A 156 -16.74 20.44 -18.01
CA ASP A 156 -16.92 19.03 -18.34
C ASP A 156 -17.60 18.24 -17.21
N GLY A 157 -18.10 18.92 -16.17
CA GLY A 157 -18.67 18.27 -14.97
C GLY A 157 -17.62 17.64 -14.04
N LYS A 158 -16.32 17.77 -14.36
CA LYS A 158 -15.22 17.27 -13.53
C LYS A 158 -14.91 18.23 -12.39
N ILE A 159 -14.61 17.67 -11.22
CA ILE A 159 -14.16 18.43 -10.05
C ILE A 159 -12.68 18.75 -10.23
N GLU A 160 -12.33 20.03 -10.25
CA GLU A 160 -10.96 20.51 -10.45
C GLU A 160 -10.54 21.43 -9.30
N ARG A 161 -9.27 21.30 -8.87
CA ARG A 161 -8.66 22.20 -7.90
C ARG A 161 -8.30 23.51 -8.62
N TYR A 162 -8.90 24.61 -8.17
CA TYR A 162 -8.72 25.94 -8.75
C TYR A 162 -7.91 26.85 -7.82
N PHE A 163 -7.02 27.63 -8.42
CA PHE A 163 -6.14 28.58 -7.75
C PHE A 163 -6.38 29.99 -8.31
N PRO A 164 -6.99 30.91 -7.54
CA PRO A 164 -7.22 32.27 -8.01
C PRO A 164 -5.94 33.04 -8.35
N LEU A 165 -4.84 32.73 -7.64
CA LEU A 165 -3.52 33.34 -7.79
C LEU A 165 -2.50 32.33 -8.36
N GLU A 166 -2.88 31.63 -9.42
CA GLU A 166 -2.06 30.55 -10.01
C GLU A 166 -0.65 31.03 -10.39
N LYS A 167 -0.52 32.24 -10.95
CA LYS A 167 0.77 32.78 -11.41
C LYS A 167 1.56 33.41 -10.27
N GLU A 168 0.88 34.18 -9.43
CA GLU A 168 1.45 34.97 -8.33
C GLU A 168 1.94 34.09 -7.19
N MET A 169 1.35 32.90 -7.04
CA MET A 169 1.70 31.94 -6.00
C MET A 169 2.29 30.63 -6.54
N ALA A 170 2.65 30.54 -7.82
CA ALA A 170 3.13 29.31 -8.45
C ALA A 170 4.27 28.64 -7.65
N HIS A 171 5.23 29.44 -7.17
CA HIS A 171 6.36 28.95 -6.37
C HIS A 171 5.98 28.55 -4.94
N LEU A 172 4.95 29.17 -4.36
CA LEU A 172 4.47 28.87 -3.01
C LEU A 172 3.56 27.65 -2.99
N LEU A 173 2.63 27.54 -3.93
CA LEU A 173 1.70 26.42 -4.03
C LEU A 173 2.44 25.11 -4.38
N GLY A 174 3.47 25.22 -5.24
CA GLY A 174 4.20 24.07 -5.77
C GLY A 174 3.37 23.29 -6.79
N THR A 175 3.77 22.06 -7.09
CA THR A 175 3.01 21.19 -7.98
C THR A 175 2.68 19.88 -7.29
N GLU A 176 1.55 19.29 -7.67
CA GLU A 176 1.21 17.91 -7.29
C GLU A 176 2.25 16.88 -7.80
N ARG A 177 3.06 17.25 -8.79
CA ARG A 177 3.98 16.37 -9.52
C ARG A 177 5.41 16.32 -8.96
N GLY A 178 5.68 16.99 -7.84
CA GLY A 178 6.92 16.77 -7.09
C GLY A 178 7.76 18.00 -6.78
N THR A 179 7.30 19.22 -7.04
CA THR A 179 7.90 20.41 -6.42
C THR A 179 7.27 20.64 -5.03
N PRO A 180 8.07 20.69 -3.96
CA PRO A 180 7.56 21.00 -2.63
C PRO A 180 6.94 22.41 -2.64
N GLY A 181 5.78 22.52 -1.99
CA GLY A 181 5.00 23.76 -1.86
C GLY A 181 3.89 23.57 -0.84
N LEU A 182 3.14 24.63 -0.56
CA LEU A 182 2.08 24.70 0.45
C LEU A 182 1.04 23.59 0.30
N GLU A 183 0.66 23.25 -0.93
CA GLU A 183 -0.29 22.14 -1.16
C GLU A 183 0.27 20.81 -0.66
N ARG A 184 1.56 20.55 -0.90
CA ARG A 184 2.21 19.34 -0.41
C ARG A 184 2.44 19.39 1.10
N THR A 185 2.79 20.53 1.69
CA THR A 185 3.12 20.60 3.13
C THR A 185 1.88 20.58 4.02
N LEU A 186 0.84 21.32 3.63
CA LEU A 186 -0.39 21.47 4.41
C LEU A 186 -1.32 20.26 4.26
N TYR A 187 -1.38 19.70 3.05
CA TYR A 187 -2.24 18.56 2.75
C TYR A 187 -1.45 17.26 2.57
N LYS A 188 -0.21 17.20 3.06
CA LYS A 188 0.55 15.93 3.16
C LYS A 188 -0.26 15.00 4.06
N LYS A 189 -1.09 14.16 3.46
CA LYS A 189 -1.48 12.94 4.15
C LYS A 189 -0.20 12.12 4.17
N ASN A 190 0.30 11.81 5.37
CA ASN A 190 1.02 10.54 5.51
C ASN A 190 0.01 9.54 4.97
N ALA A 191 0.29 8.98 3.79
CA ALA A 191 -0.63 8.03 3.19
C ALA A 191 -0.71 6.91 4.22
N ASP A 192 -1.79 6.88 4.99
CA ASP A 192 -2.01 5.79 5.93
C ASP A 192 -1.81 4.52 5.11
N PRO A 193 -0.98 3.57 5.60
CA PRO A 193 -0.71 2.36 4.85
C PRO A 193 -2.06 1.79 4.42
N MET A 194 -2.19 1.49 3.12
CA MET A 194 -3.47 1.05 2.56
C MET A 194 -4.01 -0.07 3.45
N PRO A 195 -5.29 -0.02 3.83
CA PRO A 195 -5.82 -0.95 4.81
C PRO A 195 -5.52 -2.37 4.37
N GLU A 196 -4.97 -3.16 5.28
CA GLU A 196 -4.71 -4.57 5.01
C GLU A 196 -6.03 -5.28 4.66
N ALA A 197 -5.95 -6.39 3.91
CA ALA A 197 -7.12 -7.15 3.52
C ALA A 197 -8.02 -7.50 4.72
N TRP A 198 -7.41 -7.80 5.86
CA TRP A 198 -8.11 -8.03 7.14
C TRP A 198 -8.93 -6.81 7.59
N GLN A 199 -8.36 -5.62 7.51
CA GLN A 199 -9.04 -4.37 7.87
C GLN A 199 -10.17 -4.03 6.88
N VAL A 200 -9.97 -4.24 5.59
CA VAL A 200 -11.01 -4.02 4.58
C VAL A 200 -12.22 -4.94 4.81
N LEU A 201 -11.96 -6.18 5.24
CA LEU A 201 -13.01 -7.17 5.45
C LEU A 201 -13.78 -6.97 6.76
N PHE A 202 -13.08 -6.67 7.87
CA PHE A 202 -13.68 -6.66 9.21
C PHE A 202 -13.87 -5.28 9.82
N SER A 203 -13.15 -4.25 9.36
CA SER A 203 -13.27 -2.91 9.92
C SER A 203 -14.41 -2.12 9.27
N TYR A 204 -15.11 -1.33 10.08
CA TYR A 204 -16.00 -0.27 9.59
C TYR A 204 -15.14 0.87 9.04
N ARG A 205 -15.38 1.29 7.79
CA ARG A 205 -14.70 2.46 7.22
C ARG A 205 -15.13 3.67 8.03
N LYS A 206 -14.26 4.14 8.93
CA LYS A 206 -14.41 5.48 9.48
C LYS A 206 -14.42 6.42 8.27
N PRO A 207 -15.39 7.34 8.14
CA PRO A 207 -15.30 8.39 7.14
C PRO A 207 -13.92 9.01 7.29
N GLU A 208 -13.18 9.08 6.19
CA GLU A 208 -11.84 9.64 6.23
C GLU A 208 -11.93 11.02 6.87
N PRO A 209 -11.03 11.37 7.81
CA PRO A 209 -11.07 12.68 8.40
C PRO A 209 -11.02 13.69 7.25
N GLU A 210 -12.08 14.49 7.12
CA GLU A 210 -12.14 15.53 6.11
C GLU A 210 -10.86 16.34 6.22
N GLN A 211 -10.16 16.53 5.11
CA GLN A 211 -9.04 17.45 5.11
C GLN A 211 -9.60 18.83 5.41
N LYS A 212 -9.37 19.28 6.64
CA LYS A 212 -9.91 20.55 7.14
C LYS A 212 -9.36 21.70 6.30
N ASP A 213 -10.17 22.73 6.17
CA ASP A 213 -9.74 23.99 5.59
C ASP A 213 -8.56 24.56 6.39
N VAL A 214 -7.57 25.08 5.67
CA VAL A 214 -6.35 25.62 6.25
C VAL A 214 -6.30 27.11 6.04
N ARG A 215 -6.16 27.85 7.14
CA ARG A 215 -5.89 29.29 7.13
C ARG A 215 -4.38 29.51 7.08
N THR A 216 -3.91 30.23 6.07
CA THR A 216 -2.51 30.62 5.91
C THR A 216 -2.26 32.02 6.51
N THR A 217 -1.00 32.43 6.58
CA THR A 217 -0.62 33.81 6.95
C THR A 217 -0.59 34.76 5.75
N ILE A 218 -0.82 34.25 4.55
CA ILE A 218 -0.73 35.00 3.30
C ILE A 218 -1.98 35.84 3.13
N ASP A 219 -1.79 37.14 2.85
CA ASP A 219 -2.85 38.04 2.42
C ASP A 219 -2.89 38.06 0.89
N ARG A 220 -4.05 37.74 0.32
CA ARG A 220 -4.29 37.56 -1.11
C ARG A 220 -4.09 38.88 -1.85
N ASP A 221 -4.59 39.97 -1.29
CA ASP A 221 -4.56 41.27 -1.94
C ASP A 221 -3.13 41.83 -1.88
N LEU A 222 -2.43 41.63 -0.76
CA LEU A 222 -1.01 41.94 -0.64
C LEU A 222 -0.15 41.11 -1.61
N GLN A 223 -0.40 39.80 -1.71
CA GLN A 223 0.32 38.92 -2.62
C GLN A 223 0.15 39.35 -4.08
N THR A 224 -1.08 39.71 -4.46
CA THR A 224 -1.40 40.22 -5.80
C THR A 224 -0.66 41.53 -6.09
N TYR A 225 -0.68 42.45 -5.13
CA TYR A 225 0.01 43.74 -5.25
C TYR A 225 1.52 43.55 -5.42
N VAL A 226 2.15 42.72 -4.58
CA VAL A 226 3.58 42.43 -4.63
C VAL A 226 3.98 41.76 -5.94
N ALA A 227 3.18 40.81 -6.43
CA ALA A 227 3.43 40.14 -7.71
C ALA A 227 3.41 41.12 -8.90
N GLN A 228 2.51 42.10 -8.90
CA GLN A 228 2.47 43.15 -9.91
C GLN A 228 3.74 44.01 -9.90
N GLN A 229 4.29 44.33 -8.71
CA GLN A 229 5.54 45.11 -8.60
C GLN A 229 6.79 44.38 -9.13
N LEU A 230 6.74 43.04 -9.13
CA LEU A 230 7.80 42.17 -9.66
C LEU A 230 7.66 41.89 -11.16
N GLN A 231 6.58 42.30 -11.80
CA GLN A 231 6.36 41.99 -13.21
C GLN A 231 7.48 42.60 -14.08
N GLY A 232 8.14 41.75 -14.88
CA GLY A 232 9.27 42.15 -15.72
C GLY A 232 10.61 42.29 -14.98
N LYS A 233 10.64 42.04 -13.67
CA LYS A 233 11.86 42.05 -12.84
C LYS A 233 12.19 40.62 -12.39
N LYS A 234 13.48 40.34 -12.18
CA LYS A 234 13.93 39.08 -11.55
C LYS A 234 14.26 39.37 -10.10
N GLY A 235 13.61 38.68 -9.17
CA GLY A 235 13.82 38.84 -7.74
C GLY A 235 12.77 38.10 -6.92
N ALA A 236 12.86 38.23 -5.61
CA ALA A 236 11.87 37.74 -4.66
C ALA A 236 11.51 38.88 -3.69
N ILE A 237 10.24 38.93 -3.28
CA ILE A 237 9.77 39.82 -2.24
C ILE A 237 9.13 38.94 -1.17
N VAL A 238 9.53 39.16 0.07
CA VAL A 238 8.96 38.52 1.27
C VAL A 238 8.52 39.66 2.17
N VAL A 239 7.27 39.59 2.63
CA VAL A 239 6.65 40.59 3.52
C VAL A 239 6.20 39.88 4.79
#